data_AF-A0A3D2Z7V7-F1
#
_entry.id   AF-A0A3D2Z7V7-F1
#
_cell.length_a   1.000
_cell.length_b   1.000
_cell.length_c   1.000
_cell.angle_alpha   90.00
_cell.angle_beta   90.00
_cell.angle_gamma   90.00
#
_symmetry.space_group_name_H-M   'P 1'
#
loop_
_entity.id
_entity.type
_entity.pdbx_description
1 polymer ?
#
loop_
_entity_poly.entity_id
_entity_poly.type
_entity_poly.pdbx_seq_one_letter_code
_entity_poly.pdbx_strand_id
1 'polypeptide(L)' 'MSTRPRIRNVGILAHVDAGKTTLTEAMLHVSGSIAEAGRGDKGTSHS' A
#
# COMPACT_ATOMS: atom_id res chain seq x y z
N MET A 1 22.18 -15.19 11.94
CA MET A 1 21.08 -14.30 11.50
C MET A 1 19.98 -15.18 10.94
N SER A 2 18.84 -15.33 11.64
CA SER A 2 17.75 -16.22 11.20
C SER A 2 16.99 -15.56 10.06
N THR A 3 17.08 -16.12 8.85
CA THR A 3 16.32 -15.65 7.69
C THR A 3 14.87 -16.09 7.82
N ARG A 4 13.92 -15.15 7.76
CA ARG A 4 12.48 -15.45 7.66
C ARG A 4 12.08 -15.42 6.17
N PRO A 5 12.13 -16.55 5.44
CA PRO A 5 11.96 -16.57 3.97
C PRO A 5 10.56 -16.10 3.51
N ARG A 6 9.61 -15.99 4.43
CA ARG A 6 8.23 -15.57 4.19
C ARG A 6 8.00 -14.06 4.33
N ILE A 7 8.93 -13.30 4.92
CA ILE A 7 8.77 -11.86 5.14
C ILE A 7 9.49 -11.09 4.03
N ARG A 8 8.80 -10.13 3.43
CA ARG A 8 9.37 -9.19 2.45
C ARG A 8 9.04 -7.77 2.89
N ASN A 9 10.08 -6.99 3.18
CA ASN A 9 9.93 -5.56 3.41
C ASN A 9 10.07 -4.84 2.06
N VAL A 10 9.07 -4.06 1.67
CA VAL A 10 9.02 -3.37 0.37
C VAL A 10 8.71 -1.90 0.60
N GLY A 11 9.38 -1.02 -0.15
CA GLY A 11 9.08 0.41 -0.21
C GLY A 11 8.85 0.86 -1.65
N ILE A 12 7.89 1.77 -1.85
CA ILE A 12 7.55 2.32 -3.16
C ILE A 12 8.08 3.76 -3.22
N LEU A 13 9.09 4.00 -4.06
CA LEU A 13 9.65 5.33 -4.32
C LEU A 13 9.26 5.79 -5.73
N ALA A 14 8.65 6.97 -5.82
CA ALA A 14 8.30 7.60 -7.08
C ALA A 14 8.15 9.12 -6.90
N HIS A 15 8.20 9.85 -8.02
CA HIS A 15 8.00 11.30 -8.07
C HIS A 15 6.66 11.73 -7.43
N VAL A 16 6.53 13.01 -7.07
CA VAL A 16 5.25 13.55 -6.56
C VAL A 16 4.14 13.27 -7.58
N ASP A 17 2.96 12.87 -7.09
CA ASP A 17 1.78 12.51 -7.89
C ASP A 17 1.92 11.32 -8.87
N ALA A 18 3.02 10.57 -8.82
CA ALA A 18 3.21 9.37 -9.66
C ALA A 18 2.36 8.14 -9.25
N GLY A 19 1.32 8.32 -8.43
CA GLY A 19 0.39 7.22 -8.08
C GLY A 19 0.91 6.18 -7.08
N LYS A 20 1.86 6.54 -6.21
CA LYS A 20 2.41 5.62 -5.16
C LYS A 20 1.30 5.05 -4.27
N THR A 21 0.35 5.89 -3.87
CA THR A 21 -0.80 5.50 -3.06
C THR A 21 -1.68 4.50 -3.80
N THR A 22 -2.04 4.80 -5.05
CA THR A 22 -2.85 3.93 -5.92
C THR A 22 -2.20 2.55 -6.11
N LEU A 23 -0.88 2.51 -6.34
CA LEU A 23 -0.16 1.24 -6.46
C LEU A 23 -0.17 0.46 -5.15
N THR A 24 -0.02 1.13 -4.00
CA THR A 24 -0.08 0.50 -2.68
C THR A 24 -1.45 -0.11 -2.42
N GLU A 25 -2.53 0.63 -2.74
CA GLU A 25 -3.90 0.14 -2.60
C GLU A 25 -4.20 -1.04 -3.51
N ALA A 26 -3.72 -1.02 -4.76
CA ALA A 26 -3.85 -2.15 -5.67
C ALA A 26 -3.12 -3.40 -5.13
N MET A 27 -1.90 -3.24 -4.59
CA MET A 27 -1.17 -4.34 -3.95
C MET A 27 -1.94 -4.93 -2.78
N LEU A 28 -2.49 -4.09 -1.90
CA LEU A 28 -3.29 -4.51 -0.75
C LEU A 28 -4.60 -5.18 -1.15
N HIS A 29 -5.22 -4.74 -2.24
CA HIS A 29 -6.45 -5.33 -2.75
C HIS A 29 -6.17 -6.72 -3.35
N VAL A 30 -5.16 -6.84 -4.19
CA VAL A 30 -4.75 -8.13 -4.79
C VAL A 30 -4.26 -9.12 -3.73
N SER A 31 -3.65 -8.65 -2.64
CA SER A 31 -3.27 -9.52 -1.52
C SER A 31 -4.44 -9.93 -0.61
N GLY A 32 -5.66 -9.45 -0.88
CA GLY A 32 -6.83 -9.69 -0.03
C GLY A 32 -6.77 -8.97 1.32
N SER A 33 -5.86 -8.00 1.48
CA SER A 33 -5.71 -7.23 2.72
C SER A 33 -6.75 -6.13 2.85
N ILE A 34 -7.33 -5.66 1.74
CA ILE A 34 -8.49 -4.76 1.71
C ILE A 34 -9.54 -5.25 0.71
N ALA A 35 -10.83 -5.06 1.05
CA ALA A 35 -11.94 -5.50 0.21
C ALA A 35 -12.08 -4.67 -1.08
N GLU A 36 -11.71 -3.39 -1.07
CA GLU A 36 -11.79 -2.47 -2.21
C GLU A 36 -10.59 -1.52 -2.23
N ALA A 37 -10.01 -1.30 -3.42
CA ALA A 37 -8.99 -0.26 -3.64
C ALA A 37 -9.62 1.14 -3.53
N GLY A 38 -8.92 2.11 -2.93
CA GLY A 38 -9.44 3.47 -2.68
C GLY A 38 -10.15 3.68 -1.34
N ARG A 39 -10.19 2.67 -0.45
CA ARG A 39 -10.68 2.85 0.94
C ARG A 39 -9.69 3.61 1.83
N GLY A 40 -8.41 3.57 1.51
CA GLY A 40 -7.35 4.19 2.32
C GLY A 40 -7.37 5.72 2.30
N ASP A 41 -7.90 6.31 1.23
CA ASP A 41 -7.93 7.76 1.00
C ASP A 41 -9.30 8.41 1.30
N LYS A 42 -10.26 7.67 1.87
CA LYS A 42 -11.54 8.24 2.35
C LYS A 42 -11.34 9.00 3.66
N GLY A 43 -10.70 10.16 3.53
CA GLY A 43 -10.50 11.24 4.49
C GLY A 43 -11.01 11.05 5.93
N THR A 44 -10.07 10.83 6.84
CA THR A 44 -10.10 11.52 8.13
C THR A 44 -9.16 12.72 8.06
N SER A 45 -9.36 13.59 7.07
CA SER A 45 -8.86 14.97 7.13
C SER A 45 -9.79 15.72 8.07
N HIS A 46 -9.56 15.57 9.38
CA HIS A 46 -10.07 16.53 10.34
C HIS A 46 -9.36 17.85 10.08
N SER A 47 -10.17 18.90 9.86
CA SER A 47 -9.73 20.29 9.98
C SER A 47 -9.24 20.59 11.38
#